data_AF-A0A974DV12-F1
#
_entry.id   AF-A0A974DV12-F1
#
_cell.length_a   1.000
_cell.length_b   1.000
_cell.length_c   1.000
_cell.angle_alpha   90.00
_cell.angle_beta   90.00
_cell.angle_gamma   90.00
#
_symmetry.space_group_name_H-M   'P 1'
#
loop_
_entity.id
_entity.type
_entity.pdbx_description
1 polymer ?
#
loop_
_entity_poly.entity_id
_entity_poly.type
_entity_poly.pdbx_seq_one_letter_code
_entity_poly.pdbx_strand_id
1 'polypeptide(L)' 'MYIGQTSRQKTHTPVGKHFYLHKHNPSILRWLVLEKVQLPQRGGERKRLLLLTEARWRDRMDTVEPHGMNEAMSYKCFL' A
#
# COMPACT_ATOMS: atom_id res chain seq x y z
N MET A 1 1.15 3.02 10.52
CA MET A 1 1.53 3.48 9.16
C MET A 1 0.96 2.54 8.10
N TYR A 2 0.58 3.01 6.92
CA TYR A 2 0.05 2.18 5.81
C TYR A 2 0.87 2.38 4.54
N ILE A 3 1.06 1.31 3.78
CA ILE A 3 1.74 1.32 2.47
C ILE A 3 0.80 0.66 1.46
N GLY A 4 0.51 1.37 0.37
CA GLY A 4 -0.30 0.86 -0.72
C GLY A 4 -0.10 1.66 -2.00
N GLN A 5 -0.58 1.10 -3.11
CA GLN A 5 -0.52 1.72 -4.43
C GLN A 5 -1.67 2.71 -4.63
N THR A 6 -1.42 3.80 -5.34
CA THR A 6 -2.47 4.71 -5.76
C THR A 6 -3.19 4.16 -6.99
N SER A 7 -4.38 3.60 -6.79
CA SER A 7 -5.29 3.18 -7.87
C SER A 7 -6.42 4.20 -8.00
N ARG A 8 -6.88 4.44 -9.23
CA ARG A 8 -8.11 5.24 -9.48
C ARG A 8 -9.39 4.51 -9.07
N GLN A 9 -9.32 3.20 -8.83
CA GLN A 9 -10.49 2.41 -8.45
C GLN A 9 -10.81 2.60 -6.97
N LYS A 10 -12.08 2.91 -6.67
CA LYS A 10 -12.59 3.00 -5.31
C LYS A 10 -12.67 1.60 -4.71
N THR A 11 -11.70 1.27 -3.87
CA THR A 11 -11.65 0.02 -3.10
C THR A 11 -11.71 0.34 -1.63
N HIS A 12 -12.37 -0.50 -0.84
CA HIS A 12 -12.32 -0.41 0.62
C HIS A 12 -10.88 -0.70 1.06
N THR A 13 -10.19 0.30 1.59
CA THR A 13 -8.83 0.14 2.09
C THR A 13 -8.83 -0.18 3.58
N PRO A 14 -7.82 -0.92 4.08
CA PRO A 14 -7.62 -1.13 5.52
C PRO A 14 -7.59 0.18 6.31
N VAL A 15 -7.01 1.23 5.75
CA VAL A 15 -6.99 2.59 6.35
C VAL A 15 -8.40 3.12 6.54
N GLY A 16 -9.25 3.05 5.52
CA GLY A 16 -10.63 3.52 5.60
C GLY A 16 -11.44 2.75 6.66
N LYS A 17 -11.27 1.41 6.70
CA LYS A 17 -11.89 0.55 7.71
C LYS A 17 -11.44 0.92 9.13
N HIS A 18 -10.14 1.11 9.34
CA HIS A 18 -9.58 1.52 10.63
C HIS A 18 -10.14 2.87 11.09
N PHE A 19 -10.12 3.89 10.23
CA PHE A 19 -10.66 5.21 10.57
C PHE A 19 -12.14 5.16 10.94
N TYR A 20 -12.93 4.35 10.23
CA TYR A 20 -14.34 4.16 10.51
C TYR A 20 -14.61 3.45 11.85
N LEU A 21 -13.88 2.36 12.12
CA LEU A 21 -14.03 1.56 13.35
C LEU A 21 -13.59 2.34 14.59
N HIS A 22 -12.48 3.08 14.50
CA HIS A 22 -11.92 3.83 15.62
C HIS A 22 -12.36 5.30 15.69
N LYS A 23 -13.30 5.72 14.83
CA LYS A 23 -13.86 7.09 14.79
C LYS A 23 -12.81 8.19 14.66
N HIS A 24 -11.75 7.92 13.90
CA HIS A 24 -10.73 8.92 13.61
C HIS A 24 -11.23 9.94 12.60
N ASN A 25 -10.85 11.21 12.80
CA ASN A 25 -11.15 12.26 11.84
C ASN A 25 -10.24 12.10 10.60
N PRO A 26 -10.78 11.98 9.37
CA PRO A 26 -9.97 11.88 8.16
C PRO A 26 -8.98 13.03 7.95
N SER A 27 -9.23 14.21 8.54
CA SER A 27 -8.35 15.38 8.42
C SER A 27 -6.95 15.18 8.99
N ILE A 28 -6.77 14.20 9.89
CA ILE A 28 -5.46 13.89 10.48
C ILE A 28 -4.61 13.00 9.56
N LEU A 29 -5.19 12.43 8.51
CA LEU A 29 -4.48 11.53 7.60
C LEU A 29 -3.44 12.33 6.80
N ARG A 30 -2.17 11.93 6.95
CA ARG A 30 -1.05 12.43 6.14
C ARG A 30 -0.58 11.34 5.19
N TRP A 31 -0.15 11.73 4.00
CA TRP A 31 0.40 10.83 2.99
C TRP A 31 1.69 11.39 2.43
N LEU A 32 2.56 10.49 1.98
CA LEU A 32 3.85 10.81 1.36
C LEU A 32 4.08 9.82 0.23
N VAL A 33 4.68 10.28 -0.87
CA VAL A 33 5.13 9.41 -1.94
C VAL A 33 6.49 8.83 -1.56
N LEU A 34 6.55 7.51 -1.35
CA LEU A 34 7.82 6.82 -1.06
C LEU A 34 8.67 6.63 -2.32
N GLU A 35 8.05 6.19 -3.40
CA GLU A 35 8.76 5.87 -4.64
C GLU A 35 7.86 6.07 -5.86
N LYS A 36 8.42 6.66 -6.92
CA LYS A 36 7.80 6.71 -8.24
C LYS A 36 8.40 5.60 -9.11
N VAL A 37 7.71 4.47 -9.19
CA VAL A 37 8.16 3.32 -9.99
C VAL A 37 8.20 3.69 -11.48
N GLN A 38 9.38 3.59 -12.09
CA GLN A 38 9.54 3.79 -13.53
C GLN A 38 8.99 2.57 -14.27
N LEU A 39 8.07 2.82 -15.20
CA LEU A 39 7.47 1.76 -16.00
C LEU A 39 8.33 1.50 -17.24
N PRO A 40 8.57 0.24 -17.59
CA PRO A 40 9.30 -0.10 -18.81
C PRO A 40 8.54 0.39 -20.05
N GLN A 41 9.30 0.88 -21.03
CA GLN A 41 8.76 1.54 -22.22
C GLN A 41 8.04 0.57 -23.17
N ARG A 42 8.42 -0.73 -23.15
CA ARG A 42 7.79 -1.83 -23.89
C ARG A 42 7.91 -3.11 -23.07
N GLY A 43 6.83 -3.90 -23.00
CA GLY A 43 6.84 -5.23 -22.39
C GLY A 43 7.24 -5.22 -20.91
N GLY A 44 6.26 -5.11 -20.01
CA GLY A 44 6.49 -5.31 -18.59
C GLY A 44 5.19 -5.29 -17.80
N GLU A 45 5.08 -6.18 -16.82
CA GLU A 45 3.92 -6.22 -15.95
C GLU A 45 3.98 -5.10 -14.91
N ARG A 46 3.41 -3.95 -15.26
CA ARG A 46 3.22 -2.79 -14.35
C ARG A 46 2.67 -3.22 -12.99
N LYS A 47 1.66 -4.09 -12.99
CA LYS A 47 1.02 -4.58 -11.77
C LYS A 47 2.01 -5.33 -10.89
N ARG A 48 2.83 -6.21 -11.49
CA ARG A 48 3.85 -6.96 -10.77
C ARG A 48 4.93 -6.05 -10.19
N LEU A 49 5.44 -5.09 -10.96
CA LEU A 49 6.44 -4.13 -10.47
C LEU A 49 5.93 -3.30 -9.29
N LEU A 50 4.69 -2.83 -9.36
CA LEU A 50 4.06 -2.11 -8.26
C LEU A 50 3.90 -3.01 -7.02
N LEU A 51 3.45 -4.26 -7.19
CA LEU A 51 3.29 -5.18 -6.06
C LEU A 51 4.63 -5.57 -5.41
N LEU A 52 5.69 -5.76 -6.22
CA LEU A 52 7.05 -6.00 -5.71
C LEU A 52 7.57 -4.80 -4.91
N THR A 53 7.37 -3.60 -5.43
CA THR A 53 7.81 -2.36 -4.77
C THR A 53 7.04 -2.14 -3.46
N GLU A 54 5.73 -2.33 -3.48
CA GLU A 54 4.89 -2.26 -2.28
C GLU A 54 5.30 -3.28 -1.21
N ALA A 55 5.54 -4.54 -1.61
CA ALA A 55 6.01 -5.58 -0.70
C ALA A 55 7.36 -5.21 -0.07
N ARG A 56 8.33 -4.73 -0.86
CA ARG A 56 9.63 -4.27 -0.35
C ARG A 56 9.48 -3.17 0.70
N TRP A 57 8.62 -2.18 0.45
CA TRP A 57 8.41 -1.10 1.41
C TRP A 57 7.64 -1.56 2.64
N ARG A 58 6.68 -2.48 2.50
CA ARG A 58 5.95 -3.06 3.64
C ARG A 58 6.88 -3.79 4.60
N ASP A 59 7.80 -4.57 4.06
CA ASP A 59 8.84 -5.31 4.80
C ASP A 59 9.82 -4.34 5.47
N ARG A 60 10.36 -3.37 4.71
CA ARG A 60 11.33 -2.40 5.21
C ARG A 60 10.79 -1.51 6.34
N MET A 61 9.52 -1.15 6.28
CA MET A 61 8.89 -0.20 7.22
C MET A 61 8.09 -0.90 8.33
N ASP A 62 8.06 -2.24 8.36
CA ASP A 62 7.28 -3.07 9.27
C ASP A 62 5.85 -2.54 9.50
N THR A 63 5.08 -2.48 8.40
CA THR A 63 3.76 -1.82 8.42
C THR A 63 2.59 -2.80 8.59
N VAL A 64 2.86 -4.05 8.92
CA VAL A 64 1.83 -5.05 9.24
C VAL A 64 1.33 -4.82 10.66
N GLU A 65 0.04 -5.07 10.91
CA GLU A 65 -0.53 -5.02 12.26
C GLU A 65 0.28 -5.92 13.22
N PRO A 66 0.65 -5.46 14.43
CA PRO A 66 0.19 -4.23 15.11
C PRO A 66 1.04 -2.97 14.87
N HIS A 67 2.20 -3.06 14.19
CA HIS A 67 3.11 -1.94 14.00
C HIS A 67 2.63 -0.97 12.89
N GLY A 68 1.77 -1.43 12.00
CA GLY A 68 1.10 -0.60 11.01
C GLY A 68 -0.34 -1.03 10.73
N MET A 69 -0.88 -0.52 9.62
CA MET A 69 -2.29 -0.69 9.23
C MET A 69 -2.46 -1.62 8.02
N ASN A 70 -1.41 -2.33 7.61
CA ASN A 70 -1.54 -3.40 6.62
C ASN A 70 -2.01 -4.68 7.31
N GLU A 71 -3.07 -5.31 6.78
CA GLU A 71 -3.66 -6.51 7.39
C GLU A 71 -2.74 -7.75 7.30
N ALA A 72 -2.01 -7.91 6.20
CA ALA A 72 -1.08 -9.03 6.02
C ALA A 72 -0.01 -8.72 4.96
N MET A 73 1.10 -9.46 5.01
CA MET A 73 2.09 -9.51 3.95
C MET A 73 1.60 -10.45 2.83
N SER A 74 1.60 -9.98 1.59
CA SER A 74 1.18 -10.76 0.42
C SER A 74 2.33 -10.88 -0.57
N TYR A 75 2.76 -12.11 -0.84
CA TYR A 75 3.79 -12.44 -1.82
C TYR A 75 3.21 -12.82 -3.19
N LYS A 76 1.94 -12.48 -3.46
CA LYS A 76 1.29 -12.67 -4.77
C LYS A 76 1.99 -11.94 -5.92
N CYS A 77 2.98 -11.09 -5.64
CA CYS A 77 3.86 -10.50 -6.64
C CYS A 77 4.84 -11.49 -7.29
N PHE A 78 5.01 -12.68 -6.71
CA PHE A 78 5.91 -13.73 -7.18
C PHE A 78 5.19 -14.93 -7.82
N LEU A 79 3.85 -14.94 -7.80
CA LEU A 79 2.98 -15.96 -8.36
C LEU A 79 2.24 -15.40 -9.58
#